data_AF-A0A8H4EX25-F1
#
_entry.id   AF-A0A8H4EX25-F1
#
_cell.length_a   1.000
_cell.length_b   1.000
_cell.length_c   1.000
_cell.angle_alpha   90.00
_cell.angle_beta   90.00
_cell.angle_gamma   90.00
#
_symmetry.space_group_name_H-M   'P 1'
#
loop_
_entity.id
_entity.type
_entity.pdbx_description
1 polymer ?
#
loop_
_entity_poly.entity_id
_entity_poly.type
_entity_poly.pdbx_seq_one_letter_code
_entity_poly.pdbx_strand_id
1 'polypeptide(L)' 'MWALLKRRLNQYETATKGMNELYERVTEVWYDQMKPEECQKVIESMPRRIKAVIRAKGYWTKY' A
#
# COMPACT_ATOMS: atom_id res chain seq x y z
N MET A 1 1.79 -0.78 3.08
CA MET A 1 2.44 -1.08 1.78
C MET A 1 1.52 -1.80 0.82
N TRP A 2 0.99 -2.99 1.17
CA TRP A 2 0.02 -3.71 0.31
C TRP A 2 -1.14 -2.87 -0.22
N ALA A 3 -1.70 -1.96 0.59
CA ALA A 3 -2.77 -1.07 0.13
C ALA A 3 -2.34 -0.12 -1.01
N LEU A 4 -1.08 0.35 -1.02
CA LEU A 4 -0.53 1.19 -2.09
C LEU A 4 -0.34 0.37 -3.37
N LEU A 5 0.30 -0.80 -3.25
CA LEU A 5 0.50 -1.73 -4.36
C LEU A 5 -0.83 -2.08 -5.05
N LYS A 6 -1.85 -2.48 -4.27
CA LYS A 6 -3.18 -2.80 -4.82
C LYS A 6 -3.86 -1.60 -5.47
N ARG A 7 -3.70 -0.39 -4.94
CA ARG A 7 -4.24 0.83 -5.57
C ARG A 7 -3.62 1.09 -6.94
N ARG A 8 -2.32 0.86 -7.08
CA ARG A 8 -1.60 0.98 -8.37
C ARG A 8 -2.01 -0.13 -9.35
N LEU A 9 -2.10 -1.37 -8.88
CA LEU A 9 -2.59 -2.48 -9.70
C LEU A 9 -4.03 -2.25 -10.20
N ASN A 10 -4.88 -1.61 -9.39
CA ASN A 10 -6.24 -1.24 -9.78
C ASN A 10 -6.31 -0.04 -10.76
N GLN A 11 -5.18 0.62 -11.06
CA GLN A 11 -5.13 1.66 -12.11
C GLN A 11 -4.96 1.07 -13.51
N TYR A 12 -4.59 -0.20 -13.63
CA TYR A 12 -4.59 -0.88 -14.93
C TYR A 12 -6.02 -0.99 -15.45
N GLU A 13 -6.23 -0.60 -16.71
CA GLU A 13 -7.55 -0.59 -17.34
C GLU A 13 -8.13 -2.01 -17.50
N THR A 14 -7.26 -3.00 -17.68
CA THR A 14 -7.65 -4.39 -17.92
C THR A 14 -7.30 -5.29 -16.75
N ALA A 15 -8.16 -6.29 -16.51
CA ALA A 15 -7.80 -7.41 -15.65
C ALA A 15 -6.62 -8.19 -16.26
N THR A 16 -5.83 -8.81 -15.38
CA THR A 16 -4.75 -9.73 -15.79
C THR A 16 -5.36 -10.97 -16.44
N LYS A 17 -4.76 -11.46 -17.51
CA LYS A 17 -5.20 -12.67 -18.24
C LYS A 17 -4.88 -13.97 -17.50
N GLY A 18 -4.05 -13.91 -16.47
CA GLY A 18 -3.69 -15.07 -15.66
C GLY A 18 -2.60 -14.77 -14.62
N MET A 19 -2.13 -15.82 -13.96
CA MET A 19 -1.18 -15.71 -12.83
C MET A 19 0.19 -15.14 -13.23
N ASN A 20 0.70 -15.48 -14.41
CA ASN A 20 2.01 -14.99 -14.87
C ASN A 20 1.98 -13.46 -15.08
N GLU A 21 0.98 -12.96 -15.79
CA GLU A 21 0.81 -11.52 -16.00
C GLU A 21 0.54 -10.78 -14.68
N LEU A 22 -0.22 -11.39 -13.76
CA LEU A 22 -0.40 -10.82 -12.42
C LEU A 22 0.93 -10.68 -11.68
N TYR A 23 1.77 -11.72 -11.73
CA TYR A 23 3.09 -11.72 -11.11
C TYR A 23 4.00 -10.64 -11.73
N GLU A 24 4.01 -10.53 -13.06
CA GLU A 24 4.77 -9.51 -13.79
C GLU A 24 4.33 -8.10 -13.39
N ARG A 25 3.02 -7.81 -13.42
CA ARG A 25 2.49 -6.50 -13.01
C ARG A 25 2.77 -6.18 -11.55
N VAL A 26 2.65 -7.16 -10.64
CA VAL A 26 3.00 -6.97 -9.22
C VAL A 26 4.47 -6.60 -9.07
N THR A 27 5.35 -7.30 -9.80
CA THR A 27 6.79 -7.08 -9.79
C THR A 27 7.13 -5.70 -10.34
N GLU A 28 6.62 -5.34 -11.51
CA GLU A 28 6.80 -4.03 -12.14
C GLU A 28 6.33 -2.89 -11.22
N VAL A 29 5.11 -3.00 -10.68
CA VAL A 29 4.59 -1.95 -9.78
C VAL A 29 5.46 -1.82 -8.53
N TRP A 30 5.89 -2.95 -7.95
CA TRP A 30 6.66 -2.94 -6.72
C TRP A 30 8.09 -2.39 -6.90
N TYR A 31 8.79 -2.81 -7.94
CA TYR A 31 10.19 -2.41 -8.17
C TYR A 31 10.33 -1.10 -8.92
N ASP A 32 9.46 -0.82 -9.90
CA ASP A 32 9.67 0.28 -10.85
C ASP A 32 8.76 1.48 -10.54
N GLN A 33 7.56 1.26 -10.00
CA GLN A 33 6.56 2.33 -9.83
C GLN A 33 6.45 2.85 -8.39
N MET A 34 6.70 2.01 -7.38
CA MET A 34 6.62 2.41 -5.98
C MET A 34 7.87 3.19 -5.56
N LYS A 35 7.72 4.50 -5.36
CA LYS A 35 8.86 5.36 -5.04
C LYS A 35 9.19 5.35 -3.54
N PRO A 36 10.47 5.46 -3.14
CA PRO A 36 10.87 5.53 -1.73
C PRO A 36 10.13 6.58 -0.92
N GLU A 37 9.79 7.74 -1.52
CA GLU A 37 9.09 8.83 -0.83
C GLU A 37 7.65 8.44 -0.45
N GLU A 38 6.99 7.59 -1.24
CA GLU A 38 5.66 7.07 -0.91
C GLU A 38 5.72 6.09 0.27
N CYS A 39 6.76 5.25 0.30
CA CYS A 39 7.04 4.34 1.42
C CYS A 39 7.32 5.13 2.70
N GLN A 40 8.16 6.17 2.58
CA GLN A 40 8.56 7.03 3.68
C GLN A 40 7.36 7.74 4.32
N LYS A 41 6.42 8.25 3.52
CA LYS A 41 5.17 8.87 4.03
C LYS A 41 4.35 7.92 4.91
N VAL A 42 4.36 6.61 4.63
CA VAL A 42 3.67 5.61 5.46
C VAL A 42 4.38 5.48 6.81
N ILE A 43 5.71 5.41 6.81
CA ILE A 43 6.53 5.32 8.02
C ILE A 43 6.35 6.58 8.88
N GLU A 44 6.43 7.75 8.27
CA GLU A 44 6.22 9.05 8.93
C GLU A 44 4.80 9.21 9.49
N SER A 45 3.83 8.43 9.00
CA SER A 45 2.47 8.41 9.55
C SER A 45 2.37 7.64 10.89
N MET A 46 3.34 6.79 11.23
CA MET A 46 3.27 5.88 12.38
C MET A 46 3.04 6.58 13.74
N PRO A 47 3.74 7.69 14.08
CA PRO A 47 3.50 8.38 15.35
C PRO A 47 2.04 8.84 15.51
N ARG A 48 1.40 9.28 14.42
CA ARG A 48 -0.01 9.69 14.41
C ARG A 48 -0.96 8.49 14.55
N ARG A 49 -0.65 7.34 13.93
CA ARG A 49 -1.42 6.09 14.10
C ARG A 49 -1.36 5.59 15.54
N ILE A 50 -0.17 5.60 16.15
CA ILE A 50 0.04 5.22 17.56
C ILE A 50 -0.78 6.13 18.48
N LYS A 51 -0.72 7.45 18.28
CA LYS A 51 -1.56 8.40 19.04
C LYS A 51 -3.06 8.11 18.91
N ALA A 52 -3.51 7.67 17.74
CA ALA A 52 -4.91 7.29 17.52
C ALA A 52 -5.29 6.04 18.33
N VAL A 53 -4.43 5.02 18.37
CA VAL A 53 -4.66 3.79 19.15
C VAL A 53 -4.68 4.09 20.65
N ILE A 54 -3.76 4.93 21.15
CA ILE A 54 -3.74 5.35 22.56
C ILE A 54 -5.05 6.07 22.92
N ARG A 55 -5.51 7.01 22.08
CA ARG A 55 -6.78 7.71 22.30
C ARG A 55 -7.97 6.76 22.26
N ALA A 56 -7.90 5.75 21.39
CA ALA A 56 -8.89 4.69 21.30
C ALA A 56 -8.74 3.63 22.42
N LYS A 57 -7.88 3.82 23.43
CA LYS A 57 -7.63 2.84 24.51
C LYS A 57 -7.32 1.42 24.00
N GLY A 58 -6.58 1.35 22.88
CA GLY A 58 -6.22 0.08 22.24
C GLY A 58 -7.25 -0.49 21.26
N TYR A 59 -8.44 0.12 21.12
CA TYR A 59 -9.42 -0.30 20.13
C TYR A 59 -9.03 0.11 18.70
N TRP A 60 -9.79 -0.40 17.73
CA TRP A 60 -9.59 -0.14 16.31
C TRP A 60 -9.64 1.35 15.96
N THR A 61 -8.91 1.72 14.90
CA THR A 61 -8.85 3.09 14.40
C THR A 61 -9.10 3.09 12.90
N LYS A 62 -9.22 4.28 12.29
CA LYS A 62 -9.41 4.44 10.84
C LYS A 62 -8.21 4.02 9.96
N TYR A 63 -7.11 3.58 10.56
CA TYR A 63 -5.80 3.40 9.92
C TYR A 63 -5.47 1.95 9.59
#